data_AF-A0A3S4QYH1-F1
#
_entry.id   AF-A0A3S4QYH1-F1
#
_cell.length_a   1.000
_cell.length_b   1.000
_cell.length_c   1.000
_cell.angle_alpha   90.00
_cell.angle_beta   90.00
_cell.angle_gamma   90.00
#
_symmetry.space_group_name_H-M   'P 1'
#
loop_
_entity.id
_entity.type
_entity.pdbx_description
1 polymer ?
#
loop_
_entity_poly.entity_id
_entity_poly.type
_entity_poly.pdbx_seq_one_letter_code
_entity_poly.pdbx_strand_id
1 'polypeptide(L)'
;MRKILSSWMLEVCEELKCEQIVHSLAINYVDRFLALTDIKKSQLQLLGAVSLLIASKVRQCHAIHPRALVYYSDYSFTIEEIIVSN
;
A
#
# COMPACT_ATOMS: atom_id res chain seq x y z
N MET A 1 -15.14 2.29 4.30
CA MET A 1 -14.03 1.44 3.84
C MET A 1 -12.71 2.20 3.76
N ARG A 2 -12.67 3.43 3.22
CA ARG A 2 -11.46 4.28 3.21
C ARG A 2 -10.77 4.41 4.59
N LYS A 3 -11.52 4.70 5.66
CA LYS A 3 -10.96 4.80 7.02
C LYS A 3 -10.26 3.50 7.47
N ILE A 4 -10.90 2.36 7.25
CA ILE A 4 -10.35 1.03 7.62
C ILE A 4 -9.05 0.76 6.85
N LEU A 5 -9.05 0.99 5.53
CA LEU A 5 -7.84 0.85 4.72
C LEU A 5 -6.73 1.81 5.19
N SER A 6 -7.08 3.07 5.46
CA SER A 6 -6.12 4.08 5.93
C SER A 6 -5.53 3.76 7.30
N SER A 7 -6.30 3.16 8.21
CA SER A 7 -5.81 2.69 9.52
C SER A 7 -4.84 1.54 9.35
N TRP A 8 -5.21 0.50 8.58
CA TRP A 8 -4.29 -0.60 8.27
C TRP A 8 -2.99 -0.10 7.61
N MET A 9 -3.08 0.84 6.65
CA MET A 9 -1.88 1.42 6.02
C MET A 9 -1.00 2.18 7.01
N LEU A 10 -1.60 2.84 8.02
CA LEU A 10 -0.86 3.56 9.05
C LEU A 10 -0.13 2.58 9.97
N GLU A 11 -0.83 1.55 10.45
CA GLU A 11 -0.27 0.48 11.29
C GLU A 11 0.94 -0.20 10.60
N VAL A 12 0.82 -0.50 9.30
CA VAL A 12 1.94 -1.07 8.51
C VAL A 12 3.12 -0.10 8.42
N CYS A 13 2.87 1.20 8.24
CA CYS A 13 3.94 2.19 8.21
C CYS A 13 4.65 2.30 9.56
N GLU A 14 3.90 2.30 10.66
CA GLU A 14 4.44 2.39 12.02
C GLU A 14 5.29 1.17 12.37
N GLU A 15 4.78 -0.04 12.08
CA GLU A 15 5.50 -1.28 12.34
C GLU A 15 6.78 -1.40 11.52
N LEU A 16 6.74 -0.98 10.25
CA LEU A 16 7.90 -0.92 9.36
C LEU A 16 8.78 0.32 9.57
N LYS A 17 8.45 1.19 10.54
CA LYS A 17 9.17 2.44 10.86
C LYS A 17 9.40 3.32 9.63
N CYS A 18 8.38 3.45 8.79
CA CYS A 18 8.43 4.30 7.60
C CYS A 18 8.45 5.78 7.98
N GLU A 19 9.01 6.60 7.09
CA GLU A 19 8.90 8.06 7.21
C GLU A 19 7.43 8.49 7.19
N GLN A 20 7.04 9.44 8.05
CA GLN A 20 5.64 9.86 8.21
C GLN A 20 4.98 10.28 6.87
N ILE A 21 5.77 10.84 5.96
CA ILE A 21 5.32 11.29 4.65
C ILE A 21 4.90 10.14 3.71
N VAL A 22 5.37 8.92 3.95
CA VAL A 22 5.03 7.73 3.13
C VAL A 22 3.54 7.42 3.22
N HIS A 23 2.97 7.41 4.44
CA HIS A 23 1.54 7.14 4.63
C HIS A 23 0.67 8.18 3.91
N SER A 24 0.95 9.47 4.14
CA SER A 24 0.18 10.56 3.52
C SER A 24 0.26 10.54 2.00
N LEU A 25 1.43 10.22 1.45
CA LEU A 25 1.62 10.08 0.00
C LEU A 25 0.90 8.85 -0.56
N ALA A 26 0.92 7.73 0.16
CA ALA A 26 0.21 6.52 -0.25
C ALA A 26 -1.31 6.74 -0.26
N ILE A 27 -1.87 7.44 0.73
CA ILE A 27 -3.28 7.84 0.73
C ILE A 27 -3.60 8.73 -0.47
N ASN A 28 -2.73 9.68 -0.81
CA ASN A 28 -2.90 10.49 -2.01
C ASN A 28 -2.98 9.64 -3.29
N TYR A 29 -2.16 8.59 -3.41
CA TYR A 29 -2.21 7.67 -4.54
C TYR A 29 -3.49 6.84 -4.58
N VAL A 30 -3.92 6.30 -3.43
CA VAL A 30 -5.19 5.55 -3.32
C VAL A 30 -6.36 6.41 -3.78
N ASP A 31 -6.48 7.64 -3.25
CA ASP A 31 -7.61 8.52 -3.55
C ASP A 31 -7.63 8.92 -5.04
N ARG A 32 -6.47 9.23 -5.62
CA ARG A 32 -6.36 9.56 -7.05
C ARG A 32 -6.68 8.39 -7.96
N PHE A 33 -6.28 7.18 -7.59
CA PHE A 33 -6.59 5.98 -8.34
C PHE A 33 -8.10 5.69 -8.31
N LEU A 34 -8.72 5.75 -7.13
CA LEU A 34 -10.16 5.51 -6.96
C LEU A 34 -11.03 6.61 -7.59
N ALA A 35 -10.49 7.81 -7.81
CA ALA A 35 -11.18 8.86 -8.55
C ALA A 35 -11.36 8.54 -10.04
N LEU A 36 -10.53 7.64 -10.60
CA LEU A 36 -10.50 7.32 -12.03
C LEU A 36 -10.92 5.87 -12.32
N THR A 37 -10.76 4.97 -11.35
CA THR A 37 -10.92 3.53 -11.57
C THR A 37 -11.84 2.95 -10.52
N ASP A 38 -12.93 2.31 -10.97
CA ASP A 38 -13.79 1.51 -10.11
C ASP A 38 -13.17 0.11 -9.90
N ILE A 39 -13.15 -0.36 -8.66
CA ILE A 39 -12.54 -1.64 -8.28
C ILE A 39 -13.40 -2.39 -7.28
N LYS A 40 -13.21 -3.70 -7.23
CA LYS A 40 -13.89 -4.53 -6.23
C LYS A 40 -13.33 -4.26 -4.84
N LYS A 41 -14.19 -4.39 -3.83
CA LYS A 41 -13.80 -4.28 -2.41
C LYS A 41 -12.60 -5.16 -2.05
N SER A 42 -12.50 -6.36 -2.62
CA SER A 42 -11.39 -7.31 -2.40
C SER A 42 -10.03 -6.78 -2.86
N GLN A 43 -10.00 -5.81 -3.79
CA GLN A 43 -8.77 -5.25 -4.35
C GLN A 43 -8.25 -4.04 -3.56
N LEU A 44 -9.01 -3.54 -2.58
CA LEU A 44 -8.65 -2.32 -1.84
C LEU A 44 -7.37 -2.49 -1.03
N GLN A 45 -7.15 -3.65 -0.41
CA GLN A 45 -5.94 -3.89 0.39
C GLN A 45 -4.70 -3.98 -0.50
N LEU A 46 -4.81 -4.64 -1.67
CA LEU A 46 -3.76 -4.69 -2.68
C LEU A 46 -3.42 -3.28 -3.20
N LEU A 47 -4.43 -2.46 -3.51
CA LEU A 47 -4.22 -1.05 -3.91
C LEU A 47 -3.48 -0.26 -2.82
N GLY A 48 -3.86 -0.44 -1.54
CA GLY A 48 -3.18 0.17 -0.40
C GLY A 48 -1.72 -0.26 -0.30
N ALA A 49 -1.45 -1.57 -0.42
CA ALA A 49 -0.11 -2.14 -0.40
C ALA A 49 0.78 -1.59 -1.53
N VAL A 50 0.28 -1.59 -2.77
CA VAL A 50 1.01 -1.03 -3.92
C VAL A 50 1.25 0.46 -3.75
N SER A 51 0.28 1.20 -3.21
CA SER A 51 0.44 2.63 -2.93
C SER A 51 1.52 2.90 -1.87
N LEU A 52 1.61 2.09 -0.81
CA LEU A 52 2.68 2.14 0.19
C LEU A 52 4.04 1.81 -0.43
N LEU A 53 4.10 0.80 -1.29
CA LEU A 53 5.33 0.42 -1.98
C LEU A 53 5.84 1.58 -2.85
N ILE A 54 4.96 2.20 -3.65
CA ILE A 54 5.33 3.34 -4.49
C ILE A 54 5.75 4.52 -3.63
N ALA A 55 4.98 4.87 -2.59
CA ALA A 55 5.29 6.00 -1.72
C ALA A 55 6.64 5.82 -0.99
N SER A 56 6.93 4.62 -0.50
CA SER A 56 8.20 4.33 0.16
C SER A 56 9.38 4.41 -0.81
N LYS A 57 9.26 3.90 -2.04
CA LYS A 57 10.29 4.07 -3.08
C LYS A 57 10.58 5.54 -3.41
N VAL A 58 9.58 6.42 -3.28
CA VAL A 58 9.71 7.85 -3.60
C VAL A 58 10.29 8.65 -2.43
N ARG A 59 10.00 8.28 -1.19
CA ARG A 59 10.22 9.15 -0.02
C ARG A 59 11.22 8.64 1.02
N GLN A 60 11.71 7.41 0.92
CA GLN A 60 12.70 6.87 1.87
C GLN A 60 13.81 6.09 1.15
N CYS A 61 15.01 6.08 1.75
CA CYS A 61 16.18 5.41 1.19
C CYS A 61 15.99 3.89 1.07
N HIS A 62 15.35 3.27 2.06
CA HIS A 62 15.05 1.86 2.08
C HIS A 62 13.55 1.65 1.90
N ALA A 63 13.14 1.34 0.67
CA ALA A 63 11.73 1.09 0.36
C ALA A 63 11.19 -0.14 1.12
N ILE A 64 9.86 -0.18 1.31
CA ILE A 64 9.20 -1.35 1.88
C ILE A 64 9.44 -2.56 0.97
N HIS A 65 9.86 -3.68 1.56
CA HIS A 65 10.04 -4.92 0.80
C HIS A 65 8.67 -5.52 0.44
N PRO A 66 8.39 -5.90 -0.82
CA PRO A 66 7.08 -6.42 -1.24
C PRO A 66 6.59 -7.62 -0.42
N ARG A 67 7.48 -8.53 -0.02
CA ARG A 67 7.13 -9.67 0.86
C ARG A 67 6.60 -9.24 2.24
N ALA A 68 7.03 -8.09 2.76
CA ALA A 68 6.50 -7.57 4.01
C ALA A 68 5.02 -7.20 3.85
N LEU A 69 4.66 -6.57 2.72
CA LEU A 69 3.27 -6.22 2.42
C LEU A 69 2.38 -7.45 2.29
N VAL A 70 2.86 -8.52 1.65
CA VAL A 70 2.17 -9.82 1.61
C VAL A 70 1.93 -10.35 3.03
N TYR A 71 2.97 -10.33 3.87
CA TYR A 71 2.86 -10.78 5.26
C TYR A 71 1.84 -9.96 6.08
N TYR A 72 1.92 -8.62 6.06
CA TYR A 72 0.98 -7.75 6.79
C TYR A 72 -0.45 -7.74 6.23
N SER A 73 -0.64 -8.30 5.03
CA SER A 73 -1.96 -8.51 4.45
C SER A 73 -2.62 -9.82 4.87
N ASP A 74 -1.95 -10.63 5.71
CA ASP A 74 -2.33 -12.02 5.99
C ASP A 74 -2.49 -12.85 4.70
N TYR A 75 -1.54 -12.67 3.78
CA TYR A 75 -1.51 -13.36 2.49
C TYR A 75 -2.78 -13.17 1.63
N SER A 76 -3.47 -12.03 1.78
CA SER A 76 -4.68 -11.73 0.99
C SER A 76 -4.40 -11.45 -0.49
N PHE A 77 -3.14 -11.20 -0.83
CA PHE A 77 -2.62 -11.08 -2.19
C PHE A 77 -1.20 -11.65 -2.27
N THR A 78 -0.76 -12.02 -3.48
CA THR A 78 0.57 -12.58 -3.73
C THR A 78 1.59 -11.51 -4.13
N ILE A 79 2.87 -11.91 -4.19
CA ILE A 79 3.93 -11.00 -4.63
C ILE A 79 3.82 -10.69 -6.13
N GLU A 80 3.31 -11.61 -6.93
CA GLU A 80 3.08 -11.45 -8.36
C GLU A 80 1.98 -10.40 -8.63
N GLU A 81 0.98 -10.32 -7.76
CA GLU A 81 -0.05 -9.26 -7.82
C GLU A 81 0.51 -7.87 -7.49
N ILE A 82 1.58 -7.78 -6.69
CA ILE A 82 2.29 -6.52 -6.40
C ILE A 82 3.28 -6.17 -7.52
N ILE A 83 4.03 -7.17 -8.01
CA ILE A 83 5.12 -7.02 -8.97
C ILE A 83 4.66 -7.62 -10.29
N VAL A 84 3.83 -6.88 -11.03
CA VAL A 84 3.50 -7.27 -12.40
C VAL A 84 4.79 -7.20 -13.22
N SER A 85 5.34 -8.37 -13.53
CA SER A 85 6.48 -8.55 -14.43
C SER A 85 5.89 -8.77 -15.83
N ASN A 86 6.10 -7.81 -16.74
CA ASN A 86 5.85 -8.01 -18.18
C ASN A 86 6.94 -8.88 -18.78
#